data_AF-A0A9P4H4Y6-F1
#
_entry.id   AF-A0A9P4H4Y6-F1
#
_cell.length_a   1.000
_cell.length_b   1.000
_cell.length_c   1.000
_cell.angle_alpha   90.00
_cell.angle_beta   90.00
_cell.angle_gamma   90.00
#
_symmetry.space_group_name_H-M   'P 1'
#
loop_
_entity.id
_entity.type
_entity.pdbx_description
1 polymer ?
#
loop_
_entity_poly.entity_id
_entity_poly.type
_entity_poly.pdbx_seq_one_letter_code
_entity_poly.pdbx_strand_id
1 'polypeptide(L)'
;MQSHGSSPILLSSFGMPLDFIEMRNKSSRPYVMIRRDCSRQTERKALYDCHCHWELAEFWQEVLISYPGDDISQKAASVSQLIRLKREAAGQFGGTYAARRDRIRDCGVITINCPWMVEQHLTRSETLVDLVNMELKPVHEGRACNFGHSTLATRDDMLGMFAAREIRAGESILVNRTATGACGDRDNEACDNCFGPVDASADNHPLDHPLIARLQPLADRSHLDVFTSNESTKTPIKILQQLRVDVFANQNFDTMTLHTIWTRIANNKAGSADPQRGSIDEILPHLPLFNHSCGPNVEWGTDDSSTTISFFAKKNIAAGEELFSSYLDVRGMSHERRTEALWPWFEEACLSSICKREITDSHQQYIPRRSDGISDSQAGVIRL
;
A
#
# COMPACT_ATOMS: atom_id res chain seq x y z
N MET A 1 32.40 -21.75 -22.93
CA MET A 1 32.21 -20.55 -22.08
C MET A 1 32.22 -19.32 -22.97
N GLN A 2 31.04 -18.88 -23.43
CA GLN A 2 30.87 -17.60 -24.11
C GLN A 2 29.95 -16.77 -23.22
N SER A 3 30.48 -15.68 -22.68
CA SER A 3 29.76 -14.73 -21.85
C SER A 3 28.94 -13.79 -22.75
N HIS A 4 27.62 -13.92 -22.73
CA HIS A 4 26.75 -12.89 -23.28
C HIS A 4 26.72 -11.70 -22.31
N GLY A 5 27.46 -10.65 -22.67
CA GLY A 5 27.33 -9.33 -22.05
C GLY A 5 26.09 -8.64 -22.60
N SER A 6 25.07 -8.49 -21.76
CA SER A 6 23.91 -7.64 -22.04
C SER A 6 24.21 -6.24 -21.50
N SER A 7 24.49 -5.29 -22.40
CA SER A 7 24.58 -3.87 -22.04
C SER A 7 23.19 -3.31 -21.71
N PRO A 8 23.04 -2.47 -20.67
CA PRO A 8 21.79 -1.77 -20.42
C PRO A 8 21.51 -0.75 -21.53
N ILE A 9 20.29 -0.80 -22.09
CA ILE A 9 19.80 0.19 -23.04
C ILE A 9 19.49 1.48 -22.24
N LEU A 10 20.36 2.49 -22.37
CA LEU A 10 20.09 3.84 -21.88
C LEU A 10 19.02 4.49 -22.77
N LEU A 11 17.80 4.63 -22.25
CA LEU A 11 16.68 5.35 -22.89
C LEU A 11 16.81 6.89 -22.83
N SER A 12 18.02 7.43 -22.67
CA SER A 12 18.25 8.88 -22.48
C SER A 12 18.21 9.71 -23.78
N SER A 13 17.91 9.11 -24.93
CA SER A 13 18.01 9.78 -26.25
C SER A 13 16.70 10.27 -26.86
N PHE A 14 15.57 10.20 -26.15
CA PHE A 14 14.31 10.80 -26.59
C PHE A 14 14.09 12.16 -25.94
N GLY A 15 14.94 13.14 -26.26
CA GLY A 15 14.66 14.54 -25.98
C GLY A 15 13.52 15.01 -26.87
N MET A 16 12.29 14.99 -26.37
CA MET A 16 11.19 15.73 -27.00
C MET A 16 11.45 17.22 -26.76
N PRO A 17 11.65 18.05 -27.80
CA PRO A 17 11.66 19.49 -27.60
C PRO A 17 10.25 19.91 -27.17
N LEU A 18 10.10 20.28 -25.90
CA LEU A 18 8.93 21.01 -25.43
C LEU A 18 9.09 22.45 -25.92
N ASP A 19 8.74 22.70 -27.19
CA ASP A 19 8.64 24.06 -27.71
C ASP A 19 7.50 24.78 -26.97
N PHE A 20 7.87 25.84 -26.25
CA PHE A 20 6.96 26.70 -25.50
C PHE A 20 6.07 27.47 -26.48
N ILE A 21 4.79 27.12 -26.55
CA ILE A 21 3.78 27.92 -27.26
C ILE A 21 2.94 28.66 -26.23
N GLU A 22 3.16 29.97 -26.15
CA GLU A 22 2.32 30.93 -25.44
C GLU A 22 0.94 30.99 -26.13
N MET A 23 -0.08 30.35 -25.55
CA MET A 23 -1.46 30.45 -26.04
C MET A 23 -1.99 31.87 -25.78
N ARG A 24 -1.85 32.78 -26.75
CA ARG A 24 -2.48 34.10 -26.72
C ARG A 24 -3.96 33.99 -27.09
N ASN A 25 -4.83 33.98 -26.07
CA ASN A 25 -6.27 34.03 -26.28
C ASN A 25 -6.71 35.50 -26.51
N LYS A 26 -7.10 35.84 -27.75
CA LYS A 26 -7.71 37.13 -28.11
C LYS A 26 -9.21 37.10 -27.75
N SER A 27 -9.54 37.16 -26.45
CA SER A 27 -10.93 37.26 -26.00
C SER A 27 -11.00 37.78 -24.56
N SER A 28 -11.80 38.83 -24.37
CA SER A 28 -11.83 39.73 -23.22
C SER A 28 -12.55 39.17 -21.98
N ARG A 29 -11.99 38.12 -21.35
CA ARG A 29 -12.28 37.71 -19.95
C ARG A 29 -11.01 37.16 -19.25
N PRO A 30 -10.14 37.98 -18.64
CA PRO A 30 -8.75 37.57 -18.43
C PRO A 30 -8.41 36.87 -17.10
N TYR A 31 -9.13 37.08 -15.99
CA TYR A 31 -8.52 36.76 -14.69
C TYR A 31 -8.73 35.32 -14.15
N VAL A 32 -9.82 34.64 -14.50
CA VAL A 32 -10.13 33.30 -13.93
C VAL A 32 -9.55 32.15 -14.76
N MET A 33 -9.42 32.33 -16.08
CA MET A 33 -8.93 31.28 -17.00
C MET A 33 -7.39 31.16 -16.98
N ILE A 34 -6.66 32.29 -16.90
CA ILE A 34 -5.19 32.32 -16.91
C ILE A 34 -4.58 31.57 -15.71
N ARG A 35 -5.21 31.64 -14.52
CA ARG A 35 -4.72 30.89 -13.33
C ARG A 35 -4.88 29.37 -13.50
N ARG A 36 -5.92 28.89 -14.18
CA ARG A 36 -6.15 27.45 -14.41
C ARG A 36 -5.21 26.89 -15.48
N ASP A 37 -4.85 27.67 -16.49
CA ASP A 37 -3.96 27.21 -17.56
C ASP A 37 -2.49 27.10 -17.10
N CYS A 38 -2.03 28.02 -16.23
CA CYS A 38 -0.67 27.98 -15.69
C CYS A 38 -0.46 26.82 -14.70
N SER A 39 -1.47 26.52 -13.86
CA SER A 39 -1.40 25.38 -12.94
C SER A 39 -1.37 24.04 -13.69
N ARG A 40 -2.21 23.89 -14.73
CA ARG A 40 -2.21 22.68 -15.58
C ARG A 40 -0.92 22.52 -16.37
N GLN A 41 -0.30 23.61 -16.83
CA GLN A 41 1.02 23.57 -17.47
C GLN A 41 2.10 23.01 -16.56
N THR A 42 2.12 23.46 -15.30
CA THR A 42 3.10 23.04 -14.31
C THR A 42 2.91 21.57 -13.91
N GLU A 43 1.65 21.14 -13.70
CA GLU A 43 1.31 19.75 -13.40
C GLU A 43 1.75 18.80 -14.53
N ARG A 44 1.56 19.18 -15.80
CA ARG A 44 2.02 18.37 -16.95
C ARG A 44 3.52 18.13 -16.96
N LYS A 45 4.30 19.20 -16.75
CA LYS A 45 5.75 19.11 -16.74
C LYS A 45 6.20 18.23 -15.57
N ALA A 46 5.60 18.39 -14.41
CA ALA A 46 5.87 17.54 -13.25
C ALA A 46 5.56 16.06 -13.53
N LEU A 47 4.39 15.73 -14.11
CA LEU A 47 4.04 14.34 -14.45
C LEU A 47 5.02 13.72 -15.46
N TYR A 48 5.46 14.50 -16.46
CA TYR A 48 6.44 14.03 -17.42
C TYR A 48 7.82 13.82 -16.78
N ASP A 49 8.30 14.81 -16.03
CA ASP A 49 9.62 14.79 -15.39
C ASP A 49 9.71 13.71 -14.29
N CYS A 50 8.58 13.36 -13.64
CA CYS A 50 8.49 12.27 -12.67
C CYS A 50 8.25 10.88 -13.30
N HIS A 51 8.32 10.76 -14.63
CA HIS A 51 8.05 9.52 -15.37
C HIS A 51 6.63 8.94 -15.21
N CYS A 52 5.67 9.73 -14.69
CA CYS A 52 4.24 9.43 -14.56
C CYS A 52 3.51 9.43 -15.92
N HIS A 53 4.08 8.79 -16.94
CA HIS A 53 3.59 8.86 -18.31
C HIS A 53 2.19 8.24 -18.46
N TRP A 54 1.80 7.33 -17.57
CA TRP A 54 0.45 6.75 -17.54
C TRP A 54 -0.59 7.82 -17.19
N GLU A 55 -0.40 8.51 -16.05
CA GLU A 55 -1.28 9.60 -15.63
C GLU A 55 -1.25 10.78 -16.61
N LEU A 56 -0.09 11.03 -17.20
CA LEU A 56 0.03 12.02 -18.27
C LEU A 56 -0.81 11.64 -19.50
N ALA A 57 -0.89 10.35 -19.84
CA ALA A 57 -1.72 9.86 -20.94
C ALA A 57 -3.21 10.08 -20.63
N GLU A 58 -3.66 9.70 -19.43
CA GLU A 58 -5.03 9.90 -18.97
C GLU A 58 -5.40 11.40 -18.97
N PHE A 59 -4.53 12.23 -18.41
CA PHE A 59 -4.68 13.69 -18.43
C PHE A 59 -4.87 14.23 -19.85
N TRP A 60 -4.04 13.82 -20.82
CA TRP A 60 -4.17 14.32 -22.18
C TRP A 60 -5.43 13.83 -22.89
N GLN A 61 -5.93 12.64 -22.57
CA GLN A 61 -7.21 12.15 -23.07
C GLN A 61 -8.37 12.98 -22.52
N GLU A 62 -8.38 13.29 -21.22
CA GLU A 62 -9.40 14.16 -20.62
C GLU A 62 -9.40 15.57 -21.22
N VAL A 63 -8.20 16.13 -21.44
CA VAL A 63 -8.04 17.44 -22.09
C VAL A 63 -8.51 17.39 -23.54
N LEU A 64 -8.23 16.32 -24.28
CA LEU A 64 -8.69 16.15 -25.65
C LEU A 64 -10.21 16.10 -25.75
N ILE A 65 -10.88 15.42 -24.82
CA ILE A 65 -12.35 15.36 -24.74
C ILE A 65 -12.93 16.75 -24.45
N SER A 66 -12.32 17.49 -23.53
CA SER A 66 -12.81 18.80 -23.08
C SER A 66 -12.51 19.93 -24.07
N TYR A 67 -11.40 19.83 -24.78
CA TYR A 67 -10.85 20.85 -25.67
C TYR A 67 -10.27 20.20 -26.93
N PRO A 68 -11.13 19.77 -27.86
CA PRO A 68 -10.66 19.15 -29.10
C PRO A 68 -9.87 20.18 -29.91
N GLY A 69 -8.63 19.83 -30.29
CA GLY A 69 -7.76 20.66 -31.10
C GLY A 69 -6.51 19.89 -31.54
N ASP A 70 -5.97 20.23 -32.70
CA ASP A 70 -4.91 19.44 -33.35
C ASP A 70 -3.64 19.29 -32.49
N ASP A 71 -3.22 20.36 -31.80
CA ASP A 71 -2.07 20.32 -30.87
C ASP A 71 -2.30 19.37 -29.68
N ILE A 72 -3.53 19.35 -29.15
CA ILE A 72 -3.91 18.47 -28.03
C ILE A 72 -3.98 17.02 -28.50
N SER A 73 -4.58 16.78 -29.69
CA SER A 73 -4.62 15.47 -30.33
C SER A 73 -3.21 14.91 -30.57
N GLN A 74 -2.28 15.74 -31.05
CA GLN A 74 -0.90 15.35 -31.30
C GLN A 74 -0.18 14.96 -30.00
N LYS A 75 -0.38 15.73 -28.91
CA LYS A 75 0.20 15.44 -27.60
C LYS A 75 -0.36 14.16 -26.99
N ALA A 76 -1.69 13.99 -27.02
CA ALA A 76 -2.35 12.76 -26.58
C ALA A 76 -1.83 11.53 -27.36
N ALA A 77 -1.76 11.62 -28.69
CA ALA A 77 -1.24 10.56 -29.55
C ALA A 77 0.23 10.23 -29.23
N SER A 78 1.07 11.25 -29.00
CA SER A 78 2.49 11.07 -28.67
C SER A 78 2.68 10.31 -27.34
N VAL A 79 1.93 10.68 -26.30
CA VAL A 79 2.02 9.99 -25.00
C VAL A 79 1.42 8.59 -25.08
N SER A 80 0.31 8.38 -25.79
CA SER A 80 -0.25 7.04 -26.02
C SER A 80 0.72 6.12 -26.79
N GLN A 81 1.43 6.66 -27.79
CA GLN A 81 2.46 5.93 -28.51
C GLN A 81 3.63 5.54 -27.58
N LEU A 82 4.05 6.43 -26.67
CA LEU A 82 5.06 6.12 -25.66
C LEU A 82 4.63 4.97 -24.74
N ILE A 83 3.40 4.98 -24.23
CA ILE A 83 2.86 3.89 -23.40
C ILE A 83 2.81 2.57 -24.18
N ARG A 84 2.44 2.59 -25.47
CA ARG A 84 2.46 1.40 -26.31
C ARG A 84 3.87 0.80 -26.41
N LEU A 85 4.87 1.65 -26.67
CA LEU A 85 6.28 1.21 -26.74
C LEU A 85 6.75 0.60 -25.41
N LYS A 86 6.38 1.19 -24.27
CA LYS A 86 6.69 0.62 -22.95
C LYS A 86 6.05 -0.75 -22.74
N ARG A 87 4.79 -0.93 -23.16
CA ARG A 87 4.11 -2.24 -23.09
C ARG A 87 4.83 -3.31 -23.90
N GLU A 88 5.21 -2.97 -25.12
CA GLU A 88 5.98 -3.85 -26.01
C GLU A 88 7.33 -4.23 -25.37
N ALA A 89 8.04 -3.26 -24.79
CA ALA A 89 9.30 -3.51 -24.09
C ALA A 89 9.12 -4.36 -22.83
N ALA A 90 8.14 -4.04 -21.98
CA ALA A 90 7.86 -4.78 -20.74
C ALA A 90 7.48 -6.24 -20.99
N GLY A 91 6.83 -6.54 -22.13
CA GLY A 91 6.51 -7.91 -22.55
C GLY A 91 7.74 -8.79 -22.77
N GLN A 92 8.90 -8.20 -23.11
CA GLN A 92 10.14 -8.93 -23.37
C GLN A 92 10.82 -9.44 -22.09
N PHE A 93 10.50 -8.87 -20.91
CA PHE A 93 11.13 -9.21 -19.63
C PHE A 93 10.42 -10.33 -18.85
N GLY A 94 9.44 -11.02 -19.44
CA GLY A 94 8.71 -12.11 -18.77
C GLY A 94 7.96 -11.66 -17.50
N GLY A 95 7.89 -12.51 -16.48
CA GLY A 95 7.30 -12.18 -15.17
C GLY A 95 5.77 -12.31 -15.08
N THR A 96 5.23 -11.93 -13.92
CA THR A 96 3.80 -12.01 -13.61
C THR A 96 3.04 -10.87 -14.30
N TYR A 97 1.70 -10.95 -14.38
CA TYR A 97 0.90 -9.86 -14.93
C TYR A 97 1.09 -8.55 -14.13
N ALA A 98 1.13 -8.65 -12.80
CA ALA A 98 1.40 -7.53 -11.90
C ALA A 98 2.77 -6.90 -12.21
N ALA A 99 3.84 -7.70 -12.25
CA ALA A 99 5.18 -7.20 -12.56
C ALA A 99 5.26 -6.54 -13.95
N ARG A 100 4.54 -7.07 -14.96
CA ARG A 100 4.44 -6.41 -16.28
C ARG A 100 3.69 -5.07 -16.19
N ARG A 101 2.56 -5.04 -15.49
CA ARG A 101 1.76 -3.82 -15.27
C ARG A 101 2.58 -2.74 -14.56
N ASP A 102 3.30 -3.11 -13.51
CA ASP A 102 4.06 -2.18 -12.68
C ASP A 102 5.26 -1.61 -13.46
N ARG A 103 5.90 -2.43 -14.31
CA ARG A 103 6.89 -1.94 -15.30
C ARG A 103 6.31 -0.94 -16.28
N ILE A 104 5.10 -1.15 -16.80
CA ILE A 104 4.46 -0.21 -17.74
C ILE A 104 4.14 1.13 -17.08
N ARG A 105 3.80 1.11 -15.79
CA ARG A 105 3.53 2.31 -15.01
C ARG A 105 4.78 3.16 -14.75
N ASP A 106 5.97 2.66 -15.06
CA ASP A 106 7.26 3.39 -15.22
C ASP A 106 7.65 4.33 -14.06
N CYS A 107 7.07 4.10 -12.90
CA CYS A 107 7.30 4.88 -11.69
C CYS A 107 7.67 3.95 -10.54
N GLY A 108 8.36 2.84 -10.84
CA GLY A 108 8.93 1.98 -9.83
C GLY A 108 9.87 2.82 -8.97
N VAL A 109 9.40 3.20 -7.78
CA VAL A 109 10.20 3.90 -6.79
C VAL A 109 10.66 2.86 -5.78
N ILE A 110 11.95 2.88 -5.48
CA ILE A 110 12.49 2.09 -4.39
C ILE A 110 12.40 2.98 -3.16
N THR A 111 11.66 2.53 -2.15
CA THR A 111 11.61 3.22 -0.87
C THR A 111 12.99 3.16 -0.23
N ILE A 112 13.64 4.31 -0.06
CA ILE A 112 14.90 4.42 0.66
C ILE A 112 14.64 4.99 2.06
N ASN A 113 15.42 4.53 3.05
CA ASN A 113 15.45 5.19 4.34
C ASN A 113 15.92 6.63 4.16
N CYS A 114 15.09 7.57 4.59
CA CYS A 114 15.46 8.97 4.63
C CYS A 114 16.51 9.15 5.74
N PRO A 115 17.75 9.54 5.42
CA PRO A 115 18.80 9.65 6.44
C PRO A 115 18.49 10.65 7.56
N TRP A 116 17.57 11.58 7.30
CA TRP A 116 17.15 12.63 8.23
C TRP A 116 15.78 12.38 8.88
N MET A 117 15.12 11.25 8.60
CA MET A 117 13.86 10.94 9.28
C MET A 117 14.16 10.52 10.71
N VAL A 118 13.49 11.19 11.65
CA VAL A 118 13.64 10.91 13.08
C VAL A 118 13.12 9.51 13.37
N GLU A 119 13.88 8.74 14.15
CA GLU A 119 13.58 7.34 14.50
C GLU A 119 12.17 7.13 15.04
N GLN A 120 11.63 8.12 15.77
CA GLN A 120 10.26 8.11 16.29
C GLN A 120 9.18 7.94 15.21
N HIS A 121 9.45 8.32 13.96
CA HIS A 121 8.53 8.16 12.83
C HIS A 121 8.72 6.84 12.08
N LEU A 122 9.76 6.08 12.40
CA LEU A 122 10.02 4.76 11.84
C LEU A 122 9.40 3.64 12.68
N THR A 123 9.07 3.91 13.93
CA THR A 123 8.50 2.93 14.87
C THR A 123 7.18 3.43 15.46
N ARG A 124 6.47 2.53 16.14
CA ARG A 124 5.26 2.86 16.91
C ARG A 124 5.63 2.93 18.38
N SER A 125 5.37 4.08 19.02
CA SER A 125 5.75 4.29 20.42
C SER A 125 4.82 3.57 21.39
N GLU A 126 5.31 3.28 22.60
CA GLU A 126 4.48 2.73 23.69
C GLU A 126 3.33 3.69 24.06
N THR A 127 3.55 5.00 23.98
CA THR A 127 2.48 6.00 24.16
C THR A 127 1.36 5.83 23.14
N LEU A 128 1.68 5.51 21.88
CA LEU A 128 0.69 5.22 20.87
C LEU A 128 -0.06 3.92 21.16
N VAL A 129 0.63 2.89 21.66
CA VAL A 129 0.01 1.63 22.10
C VAL A 129 -1.00 1.90 23.22
N ASP A 130 -0.65 2.74 24.19
CA ASP A 130 -1.55 3.17 25.26
C ASP A 130 -2.77 3.93 24.74
N LEU A 131 -2.57 4.87 23.79
CA LEU A 131 -3.65 5.61 23.15
C LEU A 131 -4.63 4.68 22.44
N VAL A 132 -4.14 3.77 21.61
CA VAL A 132 -4.97 2.78 20.91
C VAL A 132 -5.70 1.89 21.91
N ASN A 133 -5.02 1.44 22.97
CA ASN A 133 -5.64 0.65 24.02
C ASN A 133 -6.74 1.42 24.76
N MET A 134 -6.60 2.73 24.98
CA MET A 134 -7.66 3.56 25.55
C MET A 134 -8.87 3.64 24.63
N GLU A 135 -8.67 3.78 23.32
CA GLU A 135 -9.75 3.76 22.31
C GLU A 135 -10.49 2.42 22.29
N LEU A 136 -9.77 1.30 22.46
CA LEU A 136 -10.34 -0.05 22.49
C LEU A 136 -11.13 -0.37 23.77
N LYS A 137 -11.14 0.49 24.80
CA LYS A 137 -11.98 0.26 26.00
C LYS A 137 -13.44 0.58 25.66
N PRO A 138 -14.35 -0.42 25.58
CA PRO A 138 -15.75 -0.14 25.37
C PRO A 138 -16.34 0.56 26.59
N VAL A 139 -17.37 1.38 26.35
CA VAL A 139 -18.02 2.19 27.38
C VAL A 139 -18.79 1.31 28.39
N HIS A 140 -19.20 0.09 28.02
CA HIS A 140 -20.18 -0.68 28.81
C HIS A 140 -19.90 -2.18 29.07
N GLU A 141 -19.02 -2.88 28.35
CA GLU A 141 -18.94 -4.36 28.43
C GLU A 141 -17.54 -4.94 28.72
N GLY A 142 -16.62 -4.12 29.23
CA GLY A 142 -15.25 -4.55 29.47
C GLY A 142 -14.48 -4.78 28.17
N ARG A 143 -13.15 -4.60 28.20
CA ARG A 143 -12.32 -4.68 27.00
C ARG A 143 -12.31 -6.11 26.45
N ALA A 144 -12.74 -6.30 25.20
CA ALA A 144 -12.66 -7.59 24.50
C ALA A 144 -11.24 -7.86 23.96
N CYS A 145 -10.51 -6.82 23.58
CA CYS A 145 -9.18 -6.93 22.99
C CYS A 145 -8.23 -5.79 23.40
N ASN A 146 -6.93 -6.07 23.44
CA ASN A 146 -5.86 -5.10 23.66
C ASN A 146 -4.86 -5.12 22.51
N PHE A 147 -4.11 -4.04 22.35
CA PHE A 147 -3.04 -3.90 21.37
C PHE A 147 -1.68 -4.02 22.07
N GLY A 148 -0.71 -4.68 21.45
CA GLY A 148 0.62 -4.91 22.03
C GLY A 148 1.59 -5.58 21.05
N HIS A 149 2.74 -6.03 21.53
CA HIS A 149 3.77 -6.70 20.69
C HIS A 149 3.28 -8.04 20.14
N SER A 150 3.41 -8.24 18.83
CA SER A 150 2.92 -9.44 18.15
C SER A 150 3.71 -10.69 18.52
N THR A 151 3.04 -11.84 18.58
CA THR A 151 3.70 -13.16 18.72
C THR A 151 4.39 -13.62 17.44
N LEU A 152 4.10 -12.95 16.31
CA LEU A 152 4.75 -13.17 15.02
C LEU A 152 5.84 -12.13 14.72
N ALA A 153 6.20 -11.29 15.69
CA ALA A 153 7.17 -10.22 15.51
C ALA A 153 8.52 -10.74 14.97
N THR A 154 8.91 -10.28 13.78
CA THR A 154 10.28 -10.40 13.25
C THR A 154 11.12 -9.14 13.50
N ARG A 155 10.48 -8.11 14.05
CA ARG A 155 11.03 -6.78 14.36
C ARG A 155 10.39 -6.24 15.63
N ASP A 156 11.12 -5.40 16.35
CA ASP A 156 10.72 -4.87 17.66
C ASP A 156 9.46 -3.98 17.61
N ASP A 157 9.13 -3.42 16.46
CA ASP A 157 7.96 -2.55 16.28
C ASP A 157 6.74 -3.28 15.70
N MET A 158 6.77 -4.60 15.54
CA MET A 158 5.62 -5.38 15.04
C MET A 158 4.61 -5.64 16.15
N LEU A 159 3.47 -4.97 16.05
CA LEU A 159 2.37 -5.02 17.01
C LEU A 159 1.22 -5.86 16.48
N GLY A 160 0.31 -6.26 17.37
CA GLY A 160 -0.87 -7.06 17.06
C GLY A 160 -1.98 -6.88 18.09
N MET A 161 -3.17 -7.33 17.72
CA MET A 161 -4.35 -7.35 18.58
C MET A 161 -4.42 -8.65 19.36
N PHE A 162 -4.83 -8.61 20.62
CA PHE A 162 -4.91 -9.75 21.53
C PHE A 162 -6.27 -9.80 22.20
N ALA A 163 -6.78 -10.99 22.47
CA ALA A 163 -7.98 -11.17 23.27
C ALA A 163 -7.68 -10.78 24.73
N ALA A 164 -8.41 -9.81 25.28
CA ALA A 164 -8.25 -9.39 26.68
C ALA A 164 -9.04 -10.30 27.66
N ARG A 165 -9.92 -11.15 27.12
CA ARG A 165 -10.69 -12.18 27.82
C ARG A 165 -10.97 -13.34 26.87
N GLU A 166 -11.59 -14.41 27.36
CA GLU A 166 -12.13 -15.43 26.46
C GLU A 166 -13.23 -14.86 25.56
N ILE A 167 -13.22 -15.25 24.28
CA ILE A 167 -14.18 -14.82 23.26
C ILE A 167 -14.78 -16.07 22.61
N ARG A 168 -16.10 -16.13 22.54
CA ARG A 168 -16.81 -17.28 21.95
C ARG A 168 -16.85 -17.17 20.42
N ALA A 169 -16.91 -18.31 19.74
CA ALA A 169 -17.17 -18.32 18.30
C ALA A 169 -18.47 -17.55 17.97
N GLY A 170 -18.41 -16.70 16.94
CA GLY A 170 -19.49 -15.81 16.49
C GLY A 170 -19.64 -14.52 17.32
N GLU A 171 -18.91 -14.36 18.42
CA GLU A 171 -19.00 -13.17 19.25
C GLU A 171 -18.38 -11.95 18.57
N SER A 172 -19.01 -10.78 18.73
CA SER A 172 -18.46 -9.51 18.26
C SER A 172 -17.31 -9.07 19.15
N ILE A 173 -16.16 -8.80 18.54
CA ILE A 173 -14.93 -8.38 19.21
C ILE A 173 -14.86 -6.85 19.29
N LEU A 174 -15.13 -6.20 18.15
CA LEU A 174 -14.98 -4.77 17.96
C LEU A 174 -15.97 -4.31 16.89
N VAL A 175 -16.55 -3.14 17.09
CA VAL A 175 -17.37 -2.46 16.09
C VAL A 175 -16.73 -1.11 15.82
N ASN A 176 -16.20 -0.95 14.62
CA ASN A 176 -15.60 0.28 14.15
C ASN A 176 -16.65 1.09 13.37
N ARG A 177 -17.15 2.17 13.97
CA ARG A 177 -18.11 3.08 13.34
C ARG A 177 -17.44 4.19 12.50
N THR A 178 -16.12 4.20 12.48
CA THR A 178 -15.29 5.32 12.00
C THR A 178 -14.46 4.89 10.81
N ALA A 179 -15.07 4.39 9.73
CA ALA A 179 -14.31 4.27 8.49
C ALA A 179 -14.00 5.68 7.98
N THR A 180 -12.71 6.03 7.91
CA THR A 180 -12.24 7.24 7.24
C THR A 180 -12.02 6.89 5.79
N GLY A 181 -13.06 7.08 4.96
CA GLY A 181 -12.94 6.90 3.52
C GLY A 181 -12.38 8.14 2.86
N ALA A 182 -11.26 8.01 2.14
CA ALA A 182 -10.85 9.00 1.16
C ALA A 182 -11.41 8.57 -0.20
N CYS A 183 -12.54 9.16 -0.63
CA CYS A 183 -13.04 8.92 -1.98
C CYS A 183 -12.31 9.83 -2.98
N GLY A 184 -12.04 9.30 -4.18
CA GLY A 184 -11.48 10.07 -5.29
C GLY A 184 -12.39 11.20 -5.76
N ASP A 185 -13.71 11.04 -5.59
CA ASP A 185 -14.74 11.96 -6.10
C ASP A 185 -14.94 13.21 -5.24
N ARG A 186 -15.12 14.33 -5.93
CA ARG A 186 -14.90 15.70 -5.42
C ARG A 186 -16.15 16.47 -5.00
N ASP A 187 -17.33 15.86 -5.02
CA ASP A 187 -18.57 16.67 -5.00
C ASP A 187 -19.28 16.79 -3.64
N ASN A 188 -18.76 16.20 -2.56
CA ASN A 188 -19.31 16.41 -1.22
C ASN A 188 -18.29 17.08 -0.29
N GLU A 189 -18.53 18.37 -0.01
CA GLU A 189 -17.81 19.16 1.01
C GLU A 189 -18.10 18.68 2.45
N ALA A 190 -18.94 17.67 2.63
CA ALA A 190 -19.28 17.10 3.93
C ALA A 190 -18.86 15.62 4.01
N CYS A 191 -17.93 15.35 4.91
CA CYS A 191 -17.74 14.01 5.46
C CYS A 191 -18.74 13.84 6.60
N ASP A 192 -19.82 13.09 6.35
CA ASP A 192 -20.89 12.83 7.33
C ASP A 192 -20.43 12.01 8.56
N ASN A 193 -19.20 11.49 8.54
CA ASN A 193 -18.61 10.66 9.59
C ASN A 193 -17.55 11.36 10.46
N CYS A 194 -17.31 12.64 10.26
CA CYS A 194 -16.06 13.22 10.73
C CYS A 194 -16.06 13.48 12.25
N PHE A 195 -15.15 12.75 12.90
CA PHE A 195 -14.59 12.97 14.23
C PHE A 195 -14.82 14.38 14.77
N GLY A 196 -15.20 14.46 16.06
CA GLY A 196 -15.09 15.73 16.80
C GLY A 196 -13.69 16.33 16.61
N PRO A 197 -13.53 17.66 16.72
CA PRO A 197 -12.27 18.33 16.46
C PRO A 197 -11.12 17.63 17.18
N VAL A 198 -10.28 16.91 16.43
CA VAL A 198 -8.95 16.56 16.89
C VAL A 198 -8.16 17.84 16.69
N ASP A 199 -7.78 18.49 17.79
CA ASP A 199 -6.91 19.66 17.75
C ASP A 199 -5.54 19.19 17.25
N ALA A 200 -5.40 19.07 15.92
CA ALA A 200 -4.10 19.07 15.28
C ALA A 200 -3.56 20.48 15.45
N SER A 201 -2.85 20.72 16.55
CA SER A 201 -2.10 21.97 16.69
C SER A 201 -1.18 22.11 15.47
N ALA A 202 -1.09 23.33 14.93
CA ALA A 202 -0.26 23.62 13.77
C ALA A 202 1.23 23.24 13.98
N ASP A 203 1.62 23.02 15.24
CA ASP A 203 2.97 22.69 15.66
C ASP A 203 3.28 21.18 15.66
N ASN A 204 2.29 20.30 15.54
CA ASN A 204 2.52 18.86 15.54
C ASN A 204 2.99 18.36 14.17
N HIS A 205 3.92 17.41 14.16
CA HIS A 205 4.38 16.76 12.93
C HIS A 205 3.23 15.88 12.36
N PRO A 206 2.93 15.91 11.05
CA PRO A 206 1.81 15.15 10.48
C PRO A 206 1.85 13.63 10.73
N LEU A 207 3.07 13.06 10.82
CA LEU A 207 3.27 11.64 11.15
C LEU A 207 2.93 11.25 12.59
N ASP A 208 2.78 12.22 13.49
CA ASP A 208 2.40 12.00 14.89
C ASP A 208 0.89 11.97 15.08
N HIS A 209 0.11 12.27 14.03
CA HIS A 209 -1.34 12.17 14.08
C HIS A 209 -1.73 10.72 14.42
N PRO A 210 -2.55 10.43 15.46
CA PRO A 210 -2.78 9.06 15.94
C PRO A 210 -3.29 8.08 14.87
N LEU A 211 -4.12 8.54 13.93
CA LEU A 211 -4.61 7.72 12.81
C LEU A 211 -3.55 7.40 11.75
N ILE A 212 -2.48 8.20 11.65
CA ILE A 212 -1.35 7.98 10.74
C ILE A 212 -0.23 7.22 11.47
N ALA A 213 0.04 7.58 12.72
CA ALA A 213 1.07 6.97 13.57
C ALA A 213 0.84 5.47 13.79
N ARG A 214 -0.42 5.02 13.88
CA ARG A 214 -0.77 3.61 14.12
C ARG A 214 -0.56 2.67 12.93
N LEU A 215 -0.55 3.23 11.72
CA LEU A 215 -0.40 2.44 10.50
C LEU A 215 1.02 1.86 10.43
N GLN A 216 1.12 0.58 10.08
CA GLN A 216 2.40 -0.11 9.95
C GLN A 216 3.21 0.53 8.80
N PRO A 217 4.39 1.10 9.05
CA PRO A 217 5.27 1.52 7.96
C PRO A 217 5.71 0.31 7.13
N LEU A 218 5.92 0.52 5.82
CA LEU A 218 6.61 -0.48 5.00
C LEU A 218 8.00 -0.75 5.59
N ALA A 219 8.34 -2.01 5.60
CA ALA A 219 9.21 -2.59 6.59
C ALA A 219 10.66 -2.70 6.08
N ASP A 220 10.83 -2.78 4.76
CA ASP A 220 12.10 -2.97 4.06
C ASP A 220 12.49 -1.71 3.28
N ARG A 221 13.79 -1.46 3.29
CA ARG A 221 14.52 -0.34 2.68
C ARG A 221 14.69 -0.53 1.17
N SER A 222 13.97 -1.49 0.59
CA SER A 222 14.05 -1.86 -0.82
C SER A 222 12.69 -2.18 -1.44
N HIS A 223 11.60 -1.86 -0.75
CA HIS A 223 10.26 -2.05 -1.27
C HIS A 223 10.09 -1.29 -2.59
N LEU A 224 9.70 -2.02 -3.64
CA LEU A 224 9.39 -1.43 -4.94
C LEU A 224 7.91 -1.03 -4.93
N ASP A 225 7.64 0.26 -4.84
CA ASP A 225 6.31 0.81 -4.97
C ASP A 225 6.12 1.45 -6.36
N VAL A 226 4.87 1.63 -6.77
CA VAL A 226 4.53 2.37 -7.98
C VAL A 226 4.12 3.77 -7.57
N PHE A 227 4.98 4.75 -7.83
CA PHE A 227 4.63 6.15 -7.61
C PHE A 227 3.57 6.60 -8.61
N THR A 228 2.51 7.23 -8.12
CA THR A 228 1.56 7.94 -8.96
C THR A 228 1.24 9.28 -8.29
N SER A 229 1.03 10.34 -9.07
CA SER A 229 0.62 11.65 -8.56
C SER A 229 -0.70 11.55 -7.79
N ASN A 230 -1.65 10.77 -8.31
CA ASN A 230 -2.93 10.56 -7.65
C ASN A 230 -2.76 9.86 -6.30
N GLU A 231 -2.08 8.72 -6.25
CA GLU A 231 -2.01 7.92 -5.03
C GLU A 231 -0.91 8.42 -4.09
N SER A 232 0.30 8.65 -4.58
CA SER A 232 1.46 9.00 -3.75
C SER A 232 1.53 10.47 -3.34
N THR A 233 0.75 11.36 -3.97
CA THR A 233 0.72 12.80 -3.64
C THR A 233 -0.68 13.28 -3.25
N LYS A 234 -1.64 13.23 -4.17
CA LYS A 234 -2.97 13.84 -3.97
C LYS A 234 -3.75 13.16 -2.86
N THR A 235 -3.74 11.83 -2.79
CA THR A 235 -4.45 11.06 -1.75
C THR A 235 -3.96 11.39 -0.34
N PRO A 236 -2.65 11.31 -0.01
CA PRO A 236 -2.19 11.65 1.34
C PRO A 236 -2.39 13.12 1.70
N ILE A 237 -2.31 14.08 0.76
CA ILE A 237 -2.70 15.48 1.01
C ILE A 237 -4.19 15.56 1.36
N LYS A 238 -5.08 14.91 0.60
CA LYS A 238 -6.53 14.89 0.89
C LYS A 238 -6.81 14.29 2.27
N ILE A 239 -6.15 13.19 2.64
CA ILE A 239 -6.29 12.57 3.96
C ILE A 239 -5.82 13.53 5.04
N LEU A 240 -4.64 14.15 4.90
CA LEU A 240 -4.17 15.16 5.86
C LEU A 240 -5.15 16.32 6.01
N GLN A 241 -5.74 16.81 4.92
CA GLN A 241 -6.77 17.84 4.95
C GLN A 241 -8.04 17.38 5.69
N GLN A 242 -8.49 16.14 5.48
CA GLN A 242 -9.61 15.55 6.23
C GLN A 242 -9.29 15.44 7.73
N LEU A 243 -8.02 15.19 8.07
CA LEU A 243 -7.50 15.19 9.44
C LEU A 243 -7.19 16.62 9.96
N ARG A 244 -7.60 17.66 9.23
CA ARG A 244 -7.40 19.08 9.56
C ARG A 244 -5.93 19.49 9.70
N VAL A 245 -5.02 18.77 9.04
CA VAL A 245 -3.61 19.15 8.92
C VAL A 245 -3.45 20.03 7.68
N ASP A 246 -3.14 21.31 7.90
CA ASP A 246 -2.78 22.23 6.81
C ASP A 246 -1.33 22.02 6.39
N VAL A 247 -1.14 21.22 5.34
CA VAL A 247 0.19 20.90 4.78
C VAL A 247 0.93 22.12 4.22
N PHE A 248 0.24 23.22 3.92
CA PHE A 248 0.87 24.44 3.39
C PHE A 248 1.30 25.41 4.49
N ALA A 249 0.71 25.30 5.69
CA ALA A 249 1.08 26.10 6.85
C ALA A 249 2.00 25.37 7.84
N ASN A 250 2.00 24.04 7.85
CA ASN A 250 2.79 23.23 8.77
C ASN A 250 4.27 23.18 8.34
N GLN A 251 5.16 23.77 9.15
CA GLN A 251 6.60 23.80 8.87
C GLN A 251 7.29 22.44 9.03
N ASN A 252 6.63 21.49 9.69
CA ASN A 252 7.08 20.11 9.83
C ASN A 252 6.59 19.21 8.66
N PHE A 253 6.03 19.79 7.60
CA PHE A 253 5.62 19.06 6.41
C PHE A 253 6.67 19.21 5.30
N ASP A 254 7.09 18.08 4.75
CA ASP A 254 7.90 18.01 3.54
C ASP A 254 7.44 16.86 2.63
N THR A 255 8.09 16.72 1.47
CA THR A 255 7.78 15.64 0.53
C THR A 255 8.07 14.25 1.08
N MET A 256 8.97 14.12 2.07
CA MET A 256 9.27 12.84 2.69
C MET A 256 8.18 12.43 3.67
N THR A 257 7.64 13.39 4.42
CA THR A 257 6.46 13.21 5.25
C THR A 257 5.31 12.68 4.40
N LEU A 258 5.10 13.28 3.22
CA LEU A 258 4.08 12.83 2.29
C LEU A 258 4.31 11.40 1.81
N HIS A 259 5.55 11.06 1.43
CA HIS A 259 5.90 9.71 1.01
C HIS A 259 5.73 8.69 2.14
N THR A 260 6.12 9.01 3.37
CA THR A 260 5.95 8.11 4.52
C THR A 260 4.49 7.88 4.86
N ILE A 261 3.64 8.90 4.71
CA ILE A 261 2.20 8.73 4.86
C ILE A 261 1.66 7.82 3.77
N TRP A 262 2.10 8.01 2.51
CA TRP A 262 1.72 7.13 1.41
C TRP A 262 2.11 5.68 1.67
N THR A 263 3.36 5.38 2.05
CA THR A 263 3.80 4.00 2.28
C THR A 263 3.02 3.34 3.42
N ARG A 264 2.71 4.09 4.48
CA ARG A 264 1.80 3.63 5.54
C ARG A 264 0.39 3.35 5.00
N ILE A 265 -0.19 4.24 4.20
CA ILE A 265 -1.51 4.01 3.61
C ILE A 265 -1.48 2.77 2.69
N ALA A 266 -0.51 2.68 1.79
CA ALA A 266 -0.36 1.59 0.83
C ALA A 266 -0.28 0.23 1.52
N ASN A 267 0.47 0.15 2.63
CA ASN A 267 0.63 -1.09 3.40
C ASN A 267 -0.60 -1.46 4.26
N ASN A 268 -1.47 -0.49 4.57
CA ASN A 268 -2.56 -0.70 5.53
C ASN A 268 -3.96 -0.55 4.91
N LYS A 269 -4.05 -0.21 3.61
CA LYS A 269 -5.33 -0.10 2.90
C LYS A 269 -5.99 -1.46 2.71
N ALA A 270 -7.30 -1.50 2.91
CA ALA A 270 -8.14 -2.59 2.48
C ALA A 270 -8.70 -2.26 1.10
N GLY A 271 -8.37 -3.08 0.12
CA GLY A 271 -8.94 -2.99 -1.22
C GLY A 271 -10.22 -3.82 -1.30
N SER A 272 -11.33 -3.21 -1.71
CA SER A 272 -12.57 -3.90 -2.06
C SER A 272 -12.91 -3.68 -3.54
N ALA A 273 -13.58 -4.64 -4.15
CA ALA A 273 -14.10 -4.49 -5.50
C ALA A 273 -15.53 -3.95 -5.45
N ASP A 274 -15.76 -2.81 -6.08
CA ASP A 274 -17.07 -2.20 -6.27
C ASP A 274 -17.51 -2.35 -7.74
N PRO A 275 -18.70 -2.92 -8.02
CA PRO A 275 -19.18 -3.12 -9.39
C PRO A 275 -19.35 -1.84 -10.21
N GLN A 276 -19.61 -0.70 -9.57
CA GLN A 276 -19.86 0.59 -10.23
C GLN A 276 -18.60 1.47 -10.28
N ARG A 277 -17.80 1.44 -9.21
CA ARG A 277 -16.67 2.36 -8.98
C ARG A 277 -15.31 1.71 -9.23
N GLY A 278 -15.26 0.40 -9.44
CA GLY A 278 -14.00 -0.33 -9.57
C GLY A 278 -13.39 -0.65 -8.21
N SER A 279 -12.06 -0.63 -8.09
CA SER A 279 -11.41 -0.89 -6.80
C SER A 279 -11.53 0.33 -5.87
N ILE A 280 -12.01 0.11 -4.65
CA ILE A 280 -12.05 1.11 -3.59
C ILE A 280 -10.98 0.76 -2.57
N ASP A 281 -10.10 1.72 -2.28
CA ASP A 281 -9.12 1.62 -1.21
C ASP A 281 -9.66 2.33 0.04
N GLU A 282 -9.71 1.62 1.16
CA GLU A 282 -10.20 2.14 2.43
C GLU A 282 -9.16 2.02 3.53
N ILE A 283 -9.02 3.07 4.36
CA ILE A 283 -8.22 3.02 5.58
C ILE A 283 -9.17 2.90 6.77
N LEU A 284 -9.18 1.71 7.36
CA LEU A 284 -10.05 1.36 8.45
C LEU A 284 -9.26 1.49 9.75
N PRO A 285 -9.59 2.37 10.71
CA PRO A 285 -8.71 2.68 11.84
C PRO A 285 -8.18 1.48 12.66
N HIS A 286 -8.94 0.38 12.70
CA HIS A 286 -8.62 -0.78 13.53
C HIS A 286 -8.24 -2.03 12.73
N LEU A 287 -8.59 -2.13 11.44
CA LEU A 287 -8.26 -3.33 10.65
C LEU A 287 -6.74 -3.56 10.55
N PRO A 288 -5.90 -2.53 10.34
CA PRO A 288 -4.45 -2.71 10.25
C PRO A 288 -3.76 -3.09 11.57
N LEU A 289 -4.52 -3.14 12.68
CA LEU A 289 -4.00 -3.62 13.96
C LEU A 289 -4.03 -5.15 14.04
N PHE A 290 -4.82 -5.82 13.19
CA PHE A 290 -4.86 -7.27 13.11
C PHE A 290 -3.80 -7.78 12.12
N ASN A 291 -2.85 -8.57 12.62
CA ASN A 291 -1.90 -9.25 11.74
C ASN A 291 -2.59 -10.29 10.87
N HIS A 292 -1.98 -10.61 9.72
CA HIS A 292 -2.50 -11.68 8.88
C HIS A 292 -2.07 -13.08 9.34
N SER A 293 -3.00 -14.02 9.22
CA SER A 293 -2.76 -15.46 9.25
C SER A 293 -3.54 -16.13 8.11
N CYS A 294 -2.94 -17.12 7.45
CA CYS A 294 -3.65 -17.97 6.49
C CYS A 294 -4.73 -18.85 7.18
N GLY A 295 -4.67 -19.00 8.51
CA GLY A 295 -5.68 -19.63 9.34
C GLY A 295 -6.20 -18.66 10.40
N PRO A 296 -6.94 -17.62 10.00
CA PRO A 296 -7.33 -16.53 10.90
C PRO A 296 -8.33 -17.01 11.96
N ASN A 297 -8.31 -16.38 13.14
CA ASN A 297 -9.30 -16.58 14.20
C ASN A 297 -10.33 -15.44 14.26
N VAL A 298 -10.12 -14.35 13.50
CA VAL A 298 -11.05 -13.24 13.33
C VAL A 298 -11.49 -13.11 11.88
N GLU A 299 -12.76 -12.80 11.68
CA GLU A 299 -13.28 -12.29 10.42
C GLU A 299 -13.91 -10.92 10.63
N TRP A 300 -14.08 -10.17 9.55
CA TRP A 300 -14.72 -8.87 9.60
C TRP A 300 -15.66 -8.72 8.40
N GLY A 301 -16.63 -7.84 8.54
CA GLY A 301 -17.56 -7.50 7.48
C GLY A 301 -18.09 -6.09 7.67
N THR A 302 -18.62 -5.55 6.57
CA THR A 302 -19.36 -4.30 6.54
C THR A 302 -20.86 -4.59 6.65
N ASP A 303 -21.61 -3.71 7.30
CA ASP A 303 -23.07 -3.70 7.18
C ASP A 303 -23.43 -3.07 5.81
N ASP A 304 -24.30 -3.72 5.03
CA ASP A 304 -24.72 -3.27 3.68
C ASP A 304 -25.21 -1.81 3.64
N SER A 305 -25.64 -1.28 4.78
CA SER A 305 -26.22 0.05 4.90
C SER A 305 -25.32 1.10 5.57
N SER A 306 -24.14 0.71 6.08
CA SER A 306 -23.29 1.64 6.82
C SER A 306 -21.80 1.42 6.58
N THR A 307 -21.02 2.46 6.83
CA THR A 307 -19.56 2.39 6.88
C THR A 307 -19.04 1.71 8.16
N THR A 308 -19.90 0.98 8.87
CA THR A 308 -19.57 0.31 10.11
C THR A 308 -18.94 -1.05 9.79
N ILE A 309 -17.80 -1.31 10.42
CA ILE A 309 -17.08 -2.56 10.29
C ILE A 309 -17.15 -3.30 11.59
N SER A 310 -17.61 -4.54 11.53
CA SER A 310 -17.70 -5.40 12.71
C SER A 310 -16.72 -6.56 12.58
N PHE A 311 -16.02 -6.85 13.67
CA PHE A 311 -15.06 -7.93 13.79
C PHE A 311 -15.67 -9.03 14.65
N PHE A 312 -15.57 -10.28 14.21
CA PHE A 312 -16.17 -11.45 14.85
C PHE A 312 -15.15 -12.57 15.01
N ALA A 313 -15.28 -13.32 16.10
CA ALA A 313 -14.47 -14.50 16.33
C ALA A 313 -14.95 -15.68 15.47
N LYS A 314 -14.06 -16.29 14.68
CA LYS A 314 -14.39 -17.47 13.85
C LYS A 314 -14.45 -18.78 14.64
N LYS A 315 -13.85 -18.78 15.82
CA LYS A 315 -13.72 -19.91 16.75
C LYS A 315 -13.65 -19.36 18.17
N ASN A 316 -13.66 -20.24 19.18
CA ASN A 316 -13.35 -19.82 20.54
C ASN A 316 -11.88 -19.35 20.60
N ILE A 317 -11.64 -18.23 21.29
CA ILE A 317 -10.34 -17.58 21.42
C ILE A 317 -10.04 -17.45 22.91
N ALA A 318 -8.86 -17.93 23.34
CA ALA A 318 -8.44 -17.84 24.73
C ALA A 318 -8.02 -16.42 25.11
N ALA A 319 -8.14 -16.06 26.39
CA ALA A 319 -7.57 -14.81 26.88
C ALA A 319 -6.04 -14.79 26.65
N GLY A 320 -5.52 -13.69 26.11
CA GLY A 320 -4.12 -13.53 25.71
C GLY A 320 -3.76 -14.12 24.35
N GLU A 321 -4.68 -14.79 23.63
CA GLU A 321 -4.42 -15.25 22.25
C GLU A 321 -4.42 -14.06 21.28
N GLU A 322 -3.44 -14.02 20.37
CA GLU A 322 -3.38 -13.00 19.31
C GLU A 322 -4.52 -13.20 18.29
N LEU A 323 -5.10 -12.09 17.89
CA LEU A 323 -6.20 -11.97 16.96
C LEU A 323 -5.66 -11.73 15.55
N PHE A 324 -5.92 -12.67 14.66
CA PHE A 324 -5.48 -12.64 13.27
C PHE A 324 -6.65 -12.54 12.32
N SER A 325 -6.53 -11.64 11.35
CA SER A 325 -7.39 -11.59 10.17
C SER A 325 -6.71 -12.23 8.96
N SER A 326 -7.38 -12.27 7.81
CA SER A 326 -6.72 -12.60 6.54
C SER A 326 -6.81 -11.41 5.59
N TYR A 327 -5.67 -10.97 5.04
CA TYR A 327 -5.63 -9.87 4.07
C TYR A 327 -6.17 -10.26 2.69
N LEU A 328 -6.22 -11.56 2.38
CA LEU A 328 -6.83 -12.08 1.16
C LEU A 328 -7.54 -13.41 1.39
N ASP A 329 -8.43 -13.78 0.48
CA ASP A 329 -9.04 -15.11 0.49
C ASP A 329 -8.04 -16.14 0.00
N VAL A 330 -7.41 -16.83 0.95
CA VAL A 330 -6.36 -17.82 0.71
C VAL A 330 -6.91 -19.21 0.41
N ARG A 331 -8.22 -19.42 0.42
CA ARG A 331 -8.82 -20.75 0.28
C ARG A 331 -8.48 -21.36 -1.08
N GLY A 332 -7.94 -22.58 -1.05
CA GLY A 332 -7.56 -23.31 -2.25
C GLY A 332 -6.30 -22.79 -2.96
N MET A 333 -5.65 -21.75 -2.44
CA MET A 333 -4.38 -21.27 -3.00
C MET A 333 -3.21 -22.12 -2.51
N SER A 334 -2.27 -22.45 -3.40
CA SER A 334 -1.00 -23.09 -3.03
C SER A 334 -0.11 -22.13 -2.21
N HIS A 335 0.83 -22.68 -1.44
CA HIS A 335 1.81 -21.89 -0.68
C HIS A 335 2.49 -20.80 -1.54
N GLU A 336 2.96 -21.18 -2.73
CA GLU A 336 3.64 -20.29 -3.66
C GLU A 336 2.73 -19.14 -4.12
N ARG A 337 1.49 -19.46 -4.51
CA ARG A 337 0.51 -18.46 -4.96
C ARG A 337 0.11 -17.51 -3.83
N ARG A 338 -0.01 -18.01 -2.60
CA ARG A 338 -0.27 -17.16 -1.43
C ARG A 338 0.91 -16.24 -1.13
N THR A 339 2.13 -16.75 -1.18
CA THR A 339 3.34 -15.96 -0.96
C THR A 339 3.45 -14.84 -2.00
N GLU A 340 3.22 -15.15 -3.27
CA GLU A 340 3.17 -14.16 -4.36
C GLU A 340 2.09 -13.10 -4.13
N ALA A 341 0.87 -13.51 -3.73
CA ALA A 341 -0.25 -12.60 -3.51
C ALA A 341 -0.08 -11.73 -2.26
N LEU A 342 0.59 -12.23 -1.22
CA LEU A 342 0.84 -11.52 0.03
C LEU A 342 2.05 -10.58 -0.03
N TRP A 343 2.91 -10.73 -1.05
CA TRP A 343 4.12 -9.91 -1.23
C TRP A 343 3.93 -8.38 -1.06
N PRO A 344 2.81 -7.77 -1.50
CA PRO A 344 2.60 -6.33 -1.31
C PRO A 344 2.53 -5.89 0.17
N TRP A 345 2.16 -6.80 1.08
CA TRP A 345 2.07 -6.54 2.53
C TRP A 345 3.20 -7.20 3.33
N PHE A 346 3.85 -8.19 2.74
CA PHE A 346 4.85 -9.03 3.39
C PHE A 346 6.11 -9.08 2.53
N GLU A 347 7.19 -8.52 3.05
CA GLU A 347 8.52 -8.67 2.44
C GLU A 347 9.20 -9.99 2.84
N GLU A 348 8.54 -10.76 3.72
CA GLU A 348 9.00 -12.04 4.25
C GLU A 348 7.94 -13.14 4.07
N ALA A 349 8.34 -14.39 4.28
CA ALA A 349 7.40 -15.52 4.24
C ALA A 349 6.36 -15.40 5.36
N CYS A 350 5.08 -15.70 5.05
CA CYS A 350 4.02 -15.73 6.04
C CYS A 350 4.33 -16.75 7.16
N LEU A 351 4.39 -16.27 8.40
CA LEU A 351 4.78 -17.08 9.57
C LEU A 351 3.62 -17.84 10.22
N SER A 352 2.46 -17.89 9.56
CA SER A 352 1.30 -18.64 10.05
C SER A 352 1.61 -20.14 10.18
N SER A 353 0.91 -20.81 11.08
CA SER A 353 1.07 -22.26 11.30
C SER A 353 0.71 -23.11 10.07
N ILE A 354 -0.13 -22.59 9.16
CA ILE A 354 -0.44 -23.26 7.89
C ILE A 354 0.78 -23.22 6.97
N CYS A 355 1.34 -22.03 6.71
CA CYS A 355 2.50 -21.89 5.83
C CYS A 355 3.73 -22.62 6.38
N LYS A 356 3.99 -22.55 7.69
CA LYS A 356 5.10 -23.29 8.33
C LYS A 356 5.01 -24.81 8.12
N ARG A 357 3.80 -25.38 8.20
CA ARG A 357 3.57 -26.81 7.96
C ARG A 357 3.81 -27.17 6.49
N GLU A 358 3.22 -26.43 5.56
CA GLU A 358 3.37 -26.68 4.13
C GLU A 358 4.84 -26.59 3.66
N ILE A 359 5.61 -25.63 4.20
CA ILE A 359 7.06 -25.54 3.96
C ILE A 359 7.75 -26.81 4.45
N THR A 360 7.48 -27.22 5.70
CA THR A 360 8.09 -28.43 6.30
C THR A 360 7.77 -29.69 5.49
N ASP A 361 6.52 -29.85 5.06
CA ASP A 361 6.06 -30.99 4.28
C ASP A 361 6.73 -31.04 2.89
N SER A 362 6.92 -29.87 2.26
CA SER A 362 7.62 -29.78 0.96
C SER A 362 9.10 -30.17 1.06
N HIS A 363 9.78 -29.81 2.15
CA HIS A 363 11.17 -30.19 2.39
C HIS A 363 11.32 -31.70 2.66
N GLN A 364 10.36 -32.34 3.33
CA GLN A 364 10.37 -33.78 3.56
C GLN A 364 10.18 -34.57 2.26
N GLN A 365 9.39 -34.07 1.31
CA GLN A 365 9.22 -34.71 0.01
C GLN A 365 10.47 -34.64 -0.87
N TYR A 366 11.38 -33.69 -0.64
CA TYR A 366 12.61 -33.52 -1.43
C TYR A 366 13.83 -34.25 -0.85
N ILE A 367 13.74 -34.89 0.32
CA ILE A 367 14.84 -35.74 0.79
C ILE A 367 14.98 -36.89 -0.22
N PRO A 368 16.06 -36.95 -1.02
CA PRO A 368 16.23 -38.03 -1.97
C PRO A 368 16.22 -39.32 -1.15
N ARG A 369 15.31 -40.24 -1.46
CA ARG A 369 15.40 -41.59 -0.90
C ARG A 369 16.83 -42.04 -1.14
N ARG A 370 17.61 -42.21 -0.07
CA ARG A 370 18.91 -42.86 -0.17
C ARG A 370 18.67 -44.11 -1.00
N SER A 371 19.38 -44.20 -2.12
CA SER A 371 19.36 -45.38 -2.96
C SER A 371 19.78 -46.56 -2.09
N ASP A 372 18.80 -47.29 -1.58
CA ASP A 372 19.01 -48.57 -0.93
C ASP A 372 19.63 -49.48 -1.97
N GLY A 373 20.93 -49.78 -1.80
CA GLY A 373 21.61 -50.84 -2.54
C GLY A 373 22.79 -50.41 -3.40
N ILE A 374 23.89 -50.01 -2.77
CA ILE A 374 25.20 -50.55 -3.17
C ILE A 374 25.75 -51.25 -1.94
N SER A 375 25.82 -52.58 -2.01
CA SER A 375 26.43 -53.42 -1.02
C SER A 375 27.94 -53.16 -0.97
N ASP A 376 28.43 -52.79 0.21
CA ASP A 376 29.85 -52.85 0.54
C ASP A 376 30.31 -54.31 0.47
N SER A 377 30.78 -54.72 -0.70
CA SER A 377 31.53 -55.95 -0.88
C SER A 377 32.65 -55.73 -1.90
N GLN A 378 33.66 -54.96 -1.50
CA GLN A 378 35.06 -55.16 -1.92
C GLN A 378 35.99 -54.26 -1.11
N ALA A 379 36.23 -54.63 0.15
CA ALA A 379 37.41 -54.21 0.88
C ALA A 379 38.64 -54.97 0.32
N GLY A 380 39.26 -54.40 -0.71
CA GLY A 380 40.56 -54.82 -1.22
C GLY A 380 41.68 -54.28 -0.32
N VAL A 381 42.42 -55.20 0.28
CA VAL A 381 43.59 -54.97 1.12
C VAL A 381 44.71 -54.30 0.31
N ILE A 382 45.20 -53.16 0.77
CA ILE A 382 46.59 -52.74 0.59
C ILE A 382 47.15 -52.46 1.99
N ARG A 383 47.92 -53.42 2.51
CA ARG A 383 48.89 -53.18 3.58
C ARG A 383 50.20 -52.73 2.93
N LEU A 384 50.92 -51.89 3.66
CA LEU A 384 52.28 -51.39 3.39
C LEU A 384 53.23 -52.45 2.83
#